data_AF-A0A7C7BWE7-F1
#
_entry.id   AF-A0A7C7BWE7-F1
#
_cell.length_a   1.000
_cell.length_b   1.000
_cell.length_c   1.000
_cell.angle_alpha   90.00
_cell.angle_beta   90.00
_cell.angle_gamma   90.00
#
_symmetry.space_group_name_H-M   'P 1'
#
loop_
_entity.id
_entity.type
_entity.pdbx_description
1 polymer ?
#
loop_
_entity_poly.entity_id
_entity_poly.type
_entity_poly.pdbx_seq_one_letter_code
_entity_poly.pdbx_strand_id
1 'polypeptide(L)'
;SHAPVETIPPDVPSSANGAASNAFERWKKTNVTPQRQPGFSAVTLKLPTGDMTPTQMRFIADLIDTEANGNIRITIDQNVLIRWMSTSRLPEMYSRLVDVHLADSGAHLVEDIVACPGTDTCGLGITSSKALARALDDVFPAGNTADDLAGTSIKISGCHNSCAQHHIATIGLHGVSKRYGEHLAPFYEMHIGGSAAGDGARIGQMTIKLPPKNVPKAIAHLVGLFRQERENEESFPQYLDRAGKAKLKQALIPYSIIGNFDDTPEHFYDWEAESEFSLVDLGPGECAGGAVEMITDGILEADQELYQAETLIQSQQYGMTVNKAYRAVLAGAKALLVTEGIEPATDLQTFEECDARLIQTGVLPETFSEHLAIIRNLGDKNPTEAFAEEKIRVAKVFVEACRAASEGIGEDLKLTNVADPGQVAAALPASDVGDDIPVLDLRGVQCPINYVKTKLRLEMMDSGERLAVFLDDGEPIRNVPASLKNDGHTVLSQEPIDEYFKLVVENA
;
A
#
# COMPACT_ATOMS: atom_id res chain seq x y z
N SER A 1 31.51 -21.97 11.87
CA SER A 1 30.48 -23.02 11.78
C SER A 1 29.31 -22.46 10.99
N HIS A 2 29.33 -22.63 9.67
CA HIS A 2 28.23 -22.21 8.81
C HIS A 2 27.15 -23.29 8.87
N ALA A 3 25.96 -22.90 9.34
CA ALA A 3 24.78 -23.74 9.25
C ALA A 3 24.46 -23.99 7.76
N PRO A 4 23.88 -25.16 7.41
CA PRO A 4 23.54 -25.46 6.03
C PRO A 4 22.40 -24.55 5.58
N VAL A 5 22.53 -23.99 4.38
CA VAL A 5 21.43 -23.38 3.64
C VAL A 5 20.37 -24.46 3.43
N GLU A 6 19.20 -24.29 4.05
CA GLU A 6 18.04 -25.13 3.77
C GLU A 6 17.72 -25.07 2.28
N THR A 7 17.76 -26.23 1.66
CA THR A 7 17.35 -26.45 0.28
C THR A 7 15.86 -26.22 0.18
N ILE A 8 15.48 -25.15 -0.53
CA ILE A 8 14.13 -24.94 -1.07
C ILE A 8 13.70 -26.24 -1.79
N PRO A 9 12.48 -26.75 -1.61
CA PRO A 9 12.07 -28.00 -2.25
C PRO A 9 12.14 -27.83 -3.78
N PRO A 10 12.86 -28.71 -4.51
CA PRO A 10 12.70 -28.81 -5.94
C PRO A 10 11.50 -29.72 -6.19
N ASP A 11 10.42 -29.16 -6.73
CA ASP A 11 9.45 -29.82 -7.61
C ASP A 11 8.16 -29.00 -7.64
N VAL A 12 8.14 -27.94 -8.46
CA VAL A 12 6.88 -27.52 -9.10
C VAL A 12 6.92 -28.15 -10.49
N PRO A 13 6.14 -29.23 -10.74
CA PRO A 13 6.11 -29.85 -12.04
C PRO A 13 5.58 -28.85 -13.07
N SER A 14 6.35 -28.55 -14.12
CA SER A 14 5.78 -27.91 -15.30
C SER A 14 4.68 -28.82 -15.85
N SER A 15 3.44 -28.34 -15.88
CA SER A 15 2.25 -29.11 -16.24
C SER A 15 2.09 -29.29 -17.75
N ALA A 16 3.20 -29.54 -18.47
CA ALA A 16 3.23 -29.79 -19.90
C ALA A 16 2.66 -31.17 -20.29
N ASN A 17 1.43 -31.50 -19.85
CA ASN A 17 0.72 -32.70 -20.27
C ASN A 17 -0.12 -32.42 -21.53
N GLY A 18 0.57 -32.44 -22.67
CA GLY A 18 -0.01 -32.49 -24.02
C GLY A 18 1.09 -32.72 -25.05
N ALA A 19 0.77 -33.34 -26.19
CA ALA A 19 1.74 -33.46 -27.30
C ALA A 19 2.38 -32.09 -27.57
N ALA A 20 3.72 -32.03 -27.68
CA ALA A 20 4.50 -30.80 -27.67
C ALA A 20 4.00 -29.69 -28.63
N SER A 21 3.35 -30.06 -29.74
CA SER A 21 2.73 -29.12 -30.69
C SER A 21 1.53 -28.36 -30.13
N ASN A 22 0.76 -28.94 -29.21
CA ASN A 22 -0.42 -28.28 -28.62
C ASN A 22 -0.05 -27.38 -27.44
N ALA A 23 1.05 -27.66 -26.72
CA ALA A 23 1.49 -26.86 -25.58
C ALA A 23 2.03 -25.49 -26.03
N PHE A 24 2.86 -25.46 -27.09
CA PHE A 24 3.35 -24.22 -27.67
C PHE A 24 2.22 -23.32 -28.16
N GLU A 25 1.22 -23.84 -28.87
CA GLU A 25 0.12 -23.03 -29.39
C GLU A 25 -0.77 -22.46 -28.25
N ARG A 26 -0.98 -23.21 -27.17
CA ARG A 26 -1.68 -22.69 -25.97
C ARG A 26 -0.90 -21.58 -25.29
N TRP A 27 0.40 -21.79 -25.09
CA TRP A 27 1.30 -20.77 -24.54
C TRP A 27 1.32 -19.54 -25.44
N LYS A 28 1.45 -19.70 -26.75
CA LYS A 28 1.42 -18.59 -27.71
C LYS A 28 0.09 -17.83 -27.69
N LYS A 29 -1.05 -18.51 -27.56
CA LYS A 29 -2.39 -17.89 -27.44
C LYS A 29 -2.49 -16.96 -26.24
N THR A 30 -1.85 -17.31 -25.13
CA THR A 30 -2.06 -16.65 -23.82
C THR A 30 -0.92 -15.71 -23.42
N ASN A 31 0.33 -16.06 -23.77
CA ASN A 31 1.52 -15.36 -23.33
C ASN A 31 2.15 -14.47 -24.41
N VAL A 32 1.69 -14.53 -25.67
CA VAL A 32 2.31 -13.77 -26.77
C VAL A 32 1.32 -12.76 -27.35
N THR A 33 1.73 -11.49 -27.34
CA THR A 33 0.97 -10.40 -27.98
C THR A 33 1.74 -9.84 -29.18
N PRO A 34 1.16 -9.79 -30.39
CA PRO A 34 1.80 -9.15 -31.54
C PRO A 34 2.10 -7.67 -31.25
N GLN A 35 3.30 -7.20 -31.61
CA GLN A 35 3.62 -5.77 -31.52
C GLN A 35 3.17 -5.03 -32.78
N ARG A 36 3.12 -3.70 -32.69
CA ARG A 36 2.85 -2.84 -33.85
C ARG A 36 3.96 -2.95 -34.91
N GLN A 37 5.18 -3.25 -34.49
CA GLN A 37 6.32 -3.46 -35.37
C GLN A 37 6.24 -4.84 -36.04
N PRO A 38 6.23 -4.92 -37.38
CA PRO A 38 6.14 -6.19 -38.10
C PRO A 38 7.28 -7.15 -37.71
N GLY A 39 6.95 -8.42 -37.50
CA GLY A 39 7.92 -9.46 -37.17
C GLY A 39 8.36 -9.50 -35.71
N PHE A 40 7.78 -8.66 -34.84
CA PHE A 40 8.06 -8.64 -33.41
C PHE A 40 6.81 -8.93 -32.57
N SER A 41 7.04 -9.54 -31.41
CA SER A 41 6.04 -9.88 -30.41
C SER A 41 6.52 -9.49 -29.01
N ALA A 42 5.56 -9.23 -28.13
CA ALA A 42 5.80 -9.14 -26.70
C ALA A 42 5.42 -10.49 -26.05
N VAL A 43 6.22 -10.92 -25.08
CA VAL A 43 6.10 -12.21 -24.41
C VAL A 43 5.93 -11.96 -22.92
N THR A 44 4.82 -12.37 -22.36
CA THR A 44 4.56 -12.39 -20.92
C THR A 44 4.98 -13.74 -20.35
N LEU A 45 6.01 -13.76 -19.51
CA LEU A 45 6.38 -14.92 -18.72
C LEU A 45 5.52 -14.92 -17.46
N LYS A 46 4.66 -15.93 -17.34
CA LYS A 46 3.84 -16.15 -16.15
C LYS A 46 4.74 -16.64 -15.02
N LEU A 47 4.65 -16.00 -13.85
CA LEU A 47 5.38 -16.34 -12.63
C LEU A 47 4.36 -16.71 -11.55
N PRO A 48 4.20 -18.01 -11.22
CA PRO A 48 3.32 -18.41 -10.12
C PRO A 48 3.64 -17.65 -8.83
N THR A 49 2.66 -16.90 -8.31
CA THR A 49 2.80 -16.06 -7.11
C THR A 49 3.90 -14.99 -7.17
N GLY A 50 4.38 -14.65 -8.38
CA GLY A 50 5.45 -13.68 -8.61
C GLY A 50 6.86 -14.17 -8.26
N ASP A 51 7.04 -15.46 -7.96
CA ASP A 51 8.32 -15.99 -7.52
C ASP A 51 9.22 -16.37 -8.70
N MET A 52 10.52 -16.12 -8.54
CA MET A 52 11.53 -16.42 -9.55
C MET A 52 12.87 -16.74 -8.89
N THR A 53 13.53 -17.80 -9.36
CA THR A 53 14.84 -18.20 -8.83
C THR A 53 15.98 -17.34 -9.41
N PRO A 54 17.13 -17.23 -8.71
CA PRO A 54 18.30 -16.54 -9.25
C PRO A 54 18.82 -17.13 -10.58
N THR A 55 18.57 -18.42 -10.84
CA THR A 55 18.93 -19.07 -12.11
C THR A 55 18.01 -18.60 -13.24
N GLN A 56 16.71 -18.56 -13.00
CA GLN A 56 15.72 -18.03 -13.95
C GLN A 56 15.98 -16.54 -14.25
N MET A 57 16.31 -15.73 -13.22
CA MET A 57 16.66 -14.32 -13.41
C MET A 57 17.85 -14.14 -14.36
N ARG A 58 18.93 -14.90 -14.18
CA ARG A 58 20.11 -14.86 -15.07
C ARG A 58 19.77 -15.33 -16.48
N PHE A 59 19.00 -16.41 -16.60
CA PHE A 59 18.55 -16.90 -17.90
C PHE A 59 17.75 -15.82 -18.66
N ILE A 60 16.84 -15.12 -17.98
CA ILE A 60 16.07 -14.03 -18.59
C ILE A 60 16.99 -12.89 -19.00
N ALA A 61 17.97 -12.51 -18.18
CA ALA A 61 18.94 -11.47 -18.52
C ALA A 61 19.72 -11.83 -19.80
N ASP A 62 20.23 -13.05 -19.90
CA ASP A 62 20.95 -13.53 -21.10
C ASP A 62 20.01 -13.56 -22.32
N LEU A 63 18.75 -13.98 -22.14
CA LEU A 63 17.75 -14.03 -23.20
C LEU A 63 17.44 -12.62 -23.74
N ILE A 64 17.23 -11.63 -22.86
CA ILE A 64 16.90 -10.27 -23.30
C ILE A 64 18.06 -9.56 -23.99
N ASP A 65 19.29 -9.84 -23.60
CA ASP A 65 20.50 -9.27 -24.22
C ASP A 65 20.78 -9.85 -25.60
N THR A 66 20.46 -11.13 -25.79
CA THR A 66 20.77 -11.85 -27.04
C THR A 66 19.63 -11.83 -28.07
N GLU A 67 18.37 -11.78 -27.61
CA GLU A 67 17.21 -11.99 -28.47
C GLU A 67 16.12 -10.92 -28.40
N ALA A 68 16.24 -9.98 -27.45
CA ALA A 68 15.33 -8.86 -27.30
C ALA A 68 16.10 -7.53 -27.45
N ASN A 69 15.68 -6.50 -26.72
CA ASN A 69 16.30 -5.18 -26.74
C ASN A 69 16.98 -4.81 -25.40
N GLY A 70 17.39 -5.80 -24.60
CA GLY A 70 18.02 -5.58 -23.28
C GLY A 70 17.12 -4.92 -22.23
N ASN A 71 15.79 -4.96 -22.41
CA ASN A 71 14.84 -4.35 -21.47
C ASN A 71 13.74 -5.33 -21.07
N ILE A 72 13.34 -5.25 -19.80
CA ILE A 72 12.26 -6.03 -19.18
C ILE A 72 11.26 -5.09 -18.50
N ARG A 73 10.02 -5.54 -18.33
CA ARG A 73 9.02 -4.89 -17.47
C ARG A 73 8.45 -5.92 -16.50
N ILE A 74 8.17 -5.49 -15.27
CA ILE A 74 7.36 -6.26 -14.33
C ILE A 74 5.92 -5.74 -14.42
N THR A 75 4.95 -6.63 -14.51
CA THR A 75 3.53 -6.28 -14.63
C THR A 75 2.89 -6.15 -13.25
N ILE A 76 1.72 -5.49 -13.19
CA ILE A 76 0.89 -5.43 -11.98
C ILE A 76 0.33 -6.80 -11.55
N ASP A 77 0.37 -7.78 -12.47
CA ASP A 77 -0.02 -9.17 -12.23
C ASP A 77 1.20 -10.03 -11.82
N GLN A 78 2.29 -9.39 -11.36
CA GLN A 78 3.51 -10.04 -10.88
C GLN A 78 4.30 -10.84 -11.94
N ASN A 79 4.00 -10.60 -13.23
CA ASN A 79 4.64 -11.30 -14.35
C ASN A 79 5.77 -10.49 -14.99
N VAL A 80 6.55 -11.15 -15.82
CA VAL A 80 7.64 -10.54 -16.60
C VAL A 80 7.19 -10.32 -18.04
N LEU A 81 7.34 -9.10 -18.55
CA LEU A 81 7.05 -8.76 -19.95
C LEU A 81 8.34 -8.43 -20.71
N ILE A 82 8.64 -9.26 -21.72
CA ILE A 82 9.74 -9.06 -22.65
C ILE A 82 9.17 -8.52 -23.96
N ARG A 83 9.76 -7.43 -24.48
CA ARG A 83 9.35 -6.81 -25.74
C ARG A 83 10.41 -7.05 -26.80
N TRP A 84 10.05 -6.83 -28.07
CA TRP A 84 10.98 -6.94 -29.20
C TRP A 84 11.51 -8.36 -29.44
N MET A 85 10.73 -9.38 -29.07
CA MET A 85 11.04 -10.76 -29.42
C MET A 85 10.70 -11.01 -30.88
N SER A 86 11.63 -11.57 -31.65
CA SER A 86 11.37 -11.95 -33.04
C SER A 86 10.32 -13.05 -33.11
N THR A 87 9.20 -12.80 -33.82
CA THR A 87 8.08 -13.74 -33.91
C THR A 87 8.48 -15.09 -34.51
N SER A 88 9.47 -15.11 -35.41
CA SER A 88 9.96 -16.35 -36.03
C SER A 88 10.79 -17.22 -35.06
N ARG A 89 11.31 -16.64 -33.97
CA ARG A 89 12.14 -17.35 -32.96
C ARG A 89 11.33 -17.90 -31.78
N LEU A 90 10.04 -17.58 -31.69
CA LEU A 90 9.18 -18.01 -30.58
C LEU A 90 9.23 -19.53 -30.30
N PRO A 91 9.25 -20.44 -31.30
CA PRO A 91 9.33 -21.89 -31.02
C PRO A 91 10.65 -22.32 -30.35
N GLU A 92 11.77 -21.73 -30.76
CA GLU A 92 13.09 -22.01 -30.17
C GLU A 92 13.18 -21.46 -28.74
N MET A 93 12.77 -20.21 -28.55
CA MET A 93 12.70 -19.58 -27.23
C MET A 93 11.78 -20.37 -26.29
N TYR A 94 10.58 -20.78 -26.75
CA TYR A 94 9.67 -21.59 -25.94
C TYR A 94 10.32 -22.88 -25.44
N SER A 95 11.05 -23.58 -26.31
CA SER A 95 11.75 -24.81 -25.93
C SER A 95 12.77 -24.55 -24.80
N ARG A 96 13.51 -23.43 -24.87
CA ARG A 96 14.45 -23.03 -23.81
C ARG A 96 13.74 -22.59 -22.53
N LEU A 97 12.58 -21.94 -22.63
CA LEU A 97 11.76 -21.57 -21.47
C LEU A 97 11.22 -22.81 -20.75
N VAL A 98 10.92 -23.89 -21.47
CA VAL A 98 10.51 -25.18 -20.88
C VAL A 98 11.63 -25.72 -20.00
N ASP A 99 12.89 -25.69 -20.48
CA ASP A 99 14.04 -26.21 -19.72
C ASP A 99 14.25 -25.50 -18.37
N VAL A 100 13.86 -24.22 -18.27
CA VAL A 100 13.98 -23.40 -17.05
C VAL A 100 12.65 -23.15 -16.33
N HIS A 101 11.59 -23.87 -16.71
CA HIS A 101 10.28 -23.84 -16.05
C HIS A 101 9.64 -22.43 -16.08
N LEU A 102 9.75 -21.73 -17.22
CA LEU A 102 9.16 -20.40 -17.48
C LEU A 102 8.20 -20.40 -18.69
N ALA A 103 7.79 -21.59 -19.14
CA ALA A 103 6.94 -21.79 -20.31
C ALA A 103 5.46 -22.04 -19.98
N ASP A 104 5.05 -21.78 -18.74
CA ASP A 104 3.67 -21.99 -18.32
C ASP A 104 2.74 -21.01 -19.06
N SER A 105 1.67 -21.59 -19.62
CA SER A 105 0.63 -20.84 -20.31
C SER A 105 -0.39 -20.23 -19.34
N GLY A 106 -1.24 -19.35 -19.86
CA GLY A 106 -2.37 -18.79 -19.11
C GLY A 106 -2.06 -17.45 -18.45
N ALA A 107 -1.10 -16.69 -18.99
CA ALA A 107 -0.93 -15.29 -18.60
C ALA A 107 -2.25 -14.51 -18.80
N HIS A 108 -2.61 -13.69 -17.81
CA HIS A 108 -3.85 -12.91 -17.75
C HIS A 108 -5.16 -13.72 -17.74
N LEU A 109 -5.08 -15.04 -17.52
CA LEU A 109 -6.25 -15.89 -17.29
C LEU A 109 -6.51 -16.08 -15.80
N VAL A 110 -7.59 -16.78 -15.45
CA VAL A 110 -8.02 -16.95 -14.05
C VAL A 110 -7.01 -17.72 -13.20
N GLU A 111 -6.21 -18.61 -13.81
CA GLU A 111 -5.09 -19.30 -13.15
C GLU A 111 -3.87 -18.39 -12.88
N ASP A 112 -3.85 -17.15 -13.40
CA ASP A 112 -2.80 -16.15 -13.16
C ASP A 112 -3.09 -15.36 -11.88
N ILE A 113 -3.02 -16.06 -10.75
CA ILE A 113 -3.43 -15.56 -9.44
C ILE A 113 -2.36 -14.62 -8.87
N VAL A 114 -2.78 -13.41 -8.52
CA VAL A 114 -1.92 -12.44 -7.82
C VAL A 114 -2.03 -12.65 -6.32
N ALA A 115 -0.90 -12.85 -5.64
CA ALA A 115 -0.86 -13.08 -4.21
C ALA A 115 0.20 -12.22 -3.53
N CYS A 116 -0.10 -11.64 -2.38
CA CYS A 116 0.97 -11.11 -1.52
C CYS A 116 1.66 -12.26 -0.77
N PRO A 117 2.76 -12.03 -0.05
CA PRO A 117 3.41 -13.10 0.70
C PRO A 117 2.52 -13.71 1.80
N GLY A 118 1.70 -12.89 2.47
CA GLY A 118 0.94 -13.35 3.64
C GLY A 118 1.87 -13.85 4.73
N THR A 119 1.49 -14.90 5.45
CA THR A 119 2.30 -15.48 6.54
C THR A 119 3.61 -16.12 6.08
N ASP A 120 3.85 -16.24 4.77
CA ASP A 120 5.06 -16.87 4.23
C ASP A 120 6.32 -16.07 4.61
N THR A 121 6.23 -14.73 4.55
CA THR A 121 7.34 -13.82 4.92
C THR A 121 6.87 -12.56 5.65
N CYS A 122 5.61 -12.12 5.47
CA CYS A 122 5.15 -10.85 6.02
C CYS A 122 4.66 -10.99 7.46
N GLY A 123 5.21 -10.18 8.38
CA GLY A 123 4.82 -10.19 9.80
C GLY A 123 3.38 -9.74 10.06
N LEU A 124 2.76 -8.99 9.12
CA LEU A 124 1.33 -8.63 9.19
C LEU A 124 0.40 -9.70 8.56
N GLY A 125 0.98 -10.76 7.99
CA GLY A 125 0.22 -11.84 7.40
C GLY A 125 -0.66 -12.52 8.44
N ILE A 126 -1.97 -12.59 8.17
CA ILE A 126 -2.89 -13.42 8.95
C ILE A 126 -2.96 -14.80 8.32
N THR A 127 -3.02 -14.89 6.99
CA THR A 127 -3.08 -16.16 6.27
C THR A 127 -2.02 -16.26 5.17
N SER A 128 -1.64 -17.49 4.79
CA SER A 128 -0.73 -17.77 3.67
C SER A 128 -1.45 -17.59 2.35
N SER A 129 -1.16 -16.49 1.67
CA SER A 129 -1.78 -16.15 0.39
C SER A 129 -1.23 -16.96 -0.77
N LYS A 130 0.08 -17.21 -0.77
CA LYS A 130 0.71 -18.02 -1.83
C LYS A 130 0.34 -19.49 -1.72
N ALA A 131 0.25 -20.05 -0.50
CA ALA A 131 -0.18 -21.44 -0.33
C ALA A 131 -1.64 -21.64 -0.73
N LEU A 132 -2.52 -20.67 -0.45
CA LEU A 132 -3.89 -20.70 -0.99
C LEU A 132 -3.90 -20.57 -2.52
N ALA A 133 -3.05 -19.73 -3.12
CA ALA A 133 -2.94 -19.63 -4.58
C ALA A 133 -2.55 -20.98 -5.20
N ARG A 134 -1.56 -21.69 -4.64
CA ARG A 134 -1.19 -23.05 -5.05
C ARG A 134 -2.35 -24.04 -4.89
N ALA A 135 -3.10 -23.97 -3.79
CA ALA A 135 -4.26 -24.84 -3.58
C ALA A 135 -5.39 -24.61 -4.61
N LEU A 136 -5.39 -23.49 -5.35
CA LEU A 136 -6.33 -23.22 -6.43
C LEU A 136 -5.91 -23.83 -7.77
N ASP A 137 -4.70 -24.38 -7.90
CA ASP A 137 -4.27 -25.12 -9.09
C ASP A 137 -5.16 -26.34 -9.36
N ASP A 138 -5.73 -26.94 -8.31
CA ASP A 138 -6.73 -28.02 -8.41
C ASP A 138 -8.04 -27.56 -9.09
N VAL A 139 -8.36 -26.27 -9.01
CA VAL A 139 -9.56 -25.66 -9.60
C VAL A 139 -9.25 -25.08 -10.98
N PHE A 140 -8.09 -24.45 -11.13
CA PHE A 140 -7.64 -23.77 -12.34
C PHE A 140 -6.25 -24.28 -12.76
N PRO A 141 -6.16 -25.51 -13.28
CA PRO A 141 -4.89 -26.08 -13.68
C PRO A 141 -4.27 -25.26 -14.82
N ALA A 142 -3.01 -24.86 -14.65
CA ALA A 142 -2.31 -23.97 -15.58
C ALA A 142 -2.42 -24.44 -17.04
N GLY A 143 -2.90 -23.57 -17.93
CA GLY A 143 -3.01 -23.87 -19.35
C GLY A 143 -4.11 -24.84 -19.75
N ASN A 144 -4.92 -25.27 -18.80
CA ASN A 144 -6.05 -26.17 -19.00
C ASN A 144 -7.35 -25.63 -18.38
N THR A 145 -7.39 -24.33 -18.09
CA THR A 145 -8.64 -23.67 -17.71
C THR A 145 -9.52 -23.43 -18.95
N ALA A 146 -10.82 -23.57 -18.77
CA ALA A 146 -11.78 -23.38 -19.85
C ALA A 146 -11.92 -21.90 -20.23
N ASP A 147 -12.08 -21.65 -21.55
CA ASP A 147 -12.23 -20.30 -22.12
C ASP A 147 -13.48 -19.55 -21.58
N ASP A 148 -14.43 -20.24 -20.93
CA ASP A 148 -15.65 -19.65 -20.33
C ASP A 148 -15.38 -18.79 -19.09
N LEU A 149 -14.15 -18.81 -18.57
CA LEU A 149 -13.69 -17.99 -17.45
C LEU A 149 -12.83 -16.79 -17.89
N ALA A 150 -12.73 -16.51 -19.19
CA ALA A 150 -11.99 -15.37 -19.70
C ALA A 150 -12.46 -14.05 -19.04
N GLY A 151 -11.51 -13.18 -18.71
CA GLY A 151 -11.77 -11.91 -18.03
C GLY A 151 -12.02 -12.02 -16.51
N THR A 152 -11.82 -13.21 -15.93
CA THR A 152 -11.89 -13.43 -14.48
C THR A 152 -10.52 -13.26 -13.84
N SER A 153 -10.42 -12.49 -12.77
CA SER A 153 -9.20 -12.34 -11.98
C SER A 153 -9.39 -12.82 -10.55
N ILE A 154 -8.37 -13.47 -9.97
CA ILE A 154 -8.32 -13.84 -8.55
C ILE A 154 -7.12 -13.14 -7.91
N LYS A 155 -7.37 -12.45 -6.78
CA LYS A 155 -6.33 -11.72 -6.04
C LYS A 155 -6.43 -12.02 -4.55
N ILE A 156 -5.32 -12.41 -3.93
CA ILE A 156 -5.27 -12.95 -2.56
C ILE A 156 -4.31 -12.12 -1.70
N SER A 157 -4.82 -11.56 -0.60
CA SER A 157 -4.01 -10.85 0.40
C SER A 157 -4.03 -11.55 1.74
N GLY A 158 -2.90 -11.63 2.43
CA GLY A 158 -2.81 -12.33 3.71
C GLY A 158 -3.44 -11.55 4.86
N CYS A 159 -3.74 -10.26 4.64
CA CYS A 159 -4.40 -9.37 5.59
C CYS A 159 -5.23 -8.31 4.84
N HIS A 160 -5.88 -7.43 5.60
CA HIS A 160 -6.78 -6.40 5.09
C HIS A 160 -6.08 -5.26 4.32
N ASN A 161 -4.75 -5.14 4.38
CA ASN A 161 -3.98 -4.06 3.73
C ASN A 161 -3.98 -4.10 2.20
N SER A 162 -4.50 -5.17 1.59
CA SER A 162 -4.73 -5.23 0.14
C SER A 162 -3.50 -5.09 -0.75
N CYS A 163 -2.33 -5.58 -0.33
CA CYS A 163 -1.09 -5.55 -1.14
C CYS A 163 -1.25 -6.24 -2.51
N ALA A 164 -2.13 -7.26 -2.62
CA ALA A 164 -2.47 -7.90 -3.89
C ALA A 164 -3.63 -7.23 -4.62
N GLN A 165 -4.23 -6.17 -4.07
CA GLN A 165 -5.39 -5.45 -4.59
C GLN A 165 -6.66 -6.31 -4.70
N HIS A 166 -6.98 -7.07 -3.64
CA HIS A 166 -8.14 -7.97 -3.63
C HIS A 166 -9.49 -7.26 -3.87
N HIS A 167 -9.61 -5.97 -3.57
CA HIS A 167 -10.85 -5.22 -3.75
C HIS A 167 -11.27 -5.03 -5.22
N ILE A 168 -10.34 -5.10 -6.17
CA ILE A 168 -10.61 -4.83 -7.60
C ILE A 168 -10.59 -6.12 -8.45
N ALA A 169 -10.65 -7.28 -7.81
CA ALA A 169 -10.67 -8.58 -8.46
C ALA A 169 -12.09 -9.12 -8.61
N THR A 170 -12.33 -9.92 -9.66
CA THR A 170 -13.60 -10.68 -9.80
C THR A 170 -13.88 -11.52 -8.55
N ILE A 171 -12.85 -12.21 -8.04
CA ILE A 171 -12.84 -12.85 -6.73
C ILE A 171 -11.61 -12.34 -5.95
N GLY A 172 -11.86 -11.56 -4.91
CA GLY A 172 -10.85 -11.07 -3.99
C GLY A 172 -10.89 -11.83 -2.68
N LEU A 173 -9.73 -12.10 -2.08
CA LEU A 173 -9.64 -12.79 -0.79
C LEU A 173 -8.70 -12.02 0.13
N HIS A 174 -9.10 -11.81 1.38
CA HIS A 174 -8.18 -11.32 2.41
C HIS A 174 -8.25 -12.11 3.71
N GLY A 175 -7.08 -12.33 4.32
CA GLY A 175 -6.94 -13.06 5.58
C GLY A 175 -7.61 -12.35 6.76
N VAL A 176 -8.34 -13.13 7.55
CA VAL A 176 -8.99 -12.74 8.81
C VAL A 176 -8.98 -13.93 9.76
N SER A 177 -9.10 -13.69 11.06
CA SER A 177 -9.24 -14.77 12.06
C SER A 177 -10.67 -14.89 12.59
N LYS A 178 -11.06 -16.08 13.04
CA LYS A 178 -12.25 -16.30 13.85
C LYS A 178 -11.95 -17.09 15.10
N ARG A 179 -12.68 -16.81 16.19
CA ARG A 179 -12.56 -17.51 17.47
C ARG A 179 -13.60 -18.62 17.58
N TYR A 180 -13.15 -19.81 18.00
CA TYR A 180 -13.98 -20.98 18.26
C TYR A 180 -13.57 -21.57 19.61
N GLY A 181 -14.27 -21.15 20.67
CA GLY A 181 -13.88 -21.47 22.04
C GLY A 181 -12.53 -20.86 22.39
N GLU A 182 -11.61 -21.70 22.87
CA GLU A 182 -10.24 -21.29 23.22
C GLU A 182 -9.32 -21.18 21.99
N HIS A 183 -9.72 -21.77 20.86
CA HIS A 183 -8.91 -21.83 19.63
C HIS A 183 -9.23 -20.67 18.67
N LEU A 184 -8.27 -20.35 17.82
CA LEU A 184 -8.44 -19.44 16.68
C LEU A 184 -8.33 -20.24 15.37
N ALA A 185 -9.14 -19.88 14.40
CA ALA A 185 -9.11 -20.48 13.06
C ALA A 185 -8.83 -19.40 11.99
N PRO A 186 -7.99 -19.69 10.98
CA PRO A 186 -7.79 -18.82 9.83
C PRO A 186 -9.03 -18.83 8.94
N PHE A 187 -9.36 -17.67 8.39
CA PHE A 187 -10.44 -17.48 7.43
C PHE A 187 -9.97 -16.50 6.35
N TYR A 188 -10.61 -16.57 5.19
CA TYR A 188 -10.57 -15.54 4.16
C TYR A 188 -11.93 -14.87 4.06
N GLU A 189 -11.98 -13.55 4.10
CA GLU A 189 -13.15 -12.81 3.65
C GLU A 189 -13.10 -12.71 2.12
N MET A 190 -14.12 -13.27 1.47
CA MET A 190 -14.28 -13.29 0.03
C MET A 190 -15.07 -12.07 -0.44
N HIS A 191 -14.44 -11.31 -1.33
CA HIS A 191 -15.03 -10.22 -2.10
C HIS A 191 -15.39 -10.70 -3.50
N ILE A 192 -16.55 -10.32 -4.02
CA ILE A 192 -17.03 -10.74 -5.35
C ILE A 192 -17.47 -9.53 -6.17
N GLY A 193 -17.14 -9.51 -7.47
CA GLY A 193 -17.62 -8.52 -8.43
C GLY A 193 -16.72 -7.28 -8.59
N GLY A 194 -15.48 -7.33 -8.09
CA GLY A 194 -14.50 -6.28 -8.32
C GLY A 194 -13.99 -6.31 -9.76
N SER A 195 -13.62 -5.13 -10.28
CA SER A 195 -12.96 -5.00 -11.58
C SER A 195 -12.16 -3.70 -11.67
N ALA A 196 -10.98 -3.77 -12.26
CA ALA A 196 -10.20 -2.59 -12.68
C ALA A 196 -10.36 -2.29 -14.19
N ALA A 197 -11.01 -3.18 -14.94
CA ALA A 197 -11.11 -3.15 -16.39
C ALA A 197 -12.56 -3.07 -16.88
N GLY A 198 -12.75 -2.81 -18.18
CA GLY A 198 -14.06 -2.86 -18.84
C GLY A 198 -14.85 -1.56 -18.74
N ASP A 199 -16.12 -1.67 -18.36
CA ASP A 199 -17.15 -0.62 -18.34
C ASP A 199 -17.08 0.33 -17.13
N GLY A 200 -16.11 0.13 -16.24
CA GLY A 200 -15.82 1.02 -15.11
C GLY A 200 -15.11 0.30 -13.96
N ALA A 201 -14.39 1.06 -13.13
CA ALA A 201 -13.79 0.52 -11.92
C ALA A 201 -14.88 0.18 -10.89
N ARG A 202 -14.83 -1.03 -10.34
CA ARG A 202 -15.77 -1.56 -9.33
C ARG A 202 -15.03 -2.17 -8.16
N ILE A 203 -15.53 -1.91 -6.96
CA ILE A 203 -15.06 -2.54 -5.73
C ILE A 203 -15.90 -3.80 -5.47
N GLY A 204 -15.21 -4.92 -5.26
CA GLY A 204 -15.81 -6.20 -4.93
C GLY A 204 -16.55 -6.14 -3.59
N GLN A 205 -17.68 -6.81 -3.52
CA GLN A 205 -18.51 -6.81 -2.33
C GLN A 205 -18.07 -7.91 -1.36
N MET A 206 -17.77 -7.55 -0.11
CA MET A 206 -17.59 -8.51 0.99
C MET A 206 -18.82 -9.41 1.09
N THR A 207 -18.66 -10.69 0.80
CA THR A 207 -19.76 -11.63 0.62
C THR A 207 -19.83 -12.61 1.77
N ILE A 208 -18.71 -13.27 2.10
CA ILE A 208 -18.66 -14.33 3.09
C ILE A 208 -17.23 -14.63 3.58
N LYS A 209 -17.12 -15.08 4.83
CA LYS A 209 -15.87 -15.63 5.40
C LYS A 209 -15.81 -17.13 5.21
N LEU A 210 -14.73 -17.64 4.66
CA LEU A 210 -14.49 -19.07 4.41
C LEU A 210 -13.18 -19.53 5.06
N PRO A 211 -13.12 -20.73 5.67
CA PRO A 211 -11.85 -21.28 6.10
C PRO A 211 -10.98 -21.61 4.88
N PRO A 212 -9.64 -21.43 4.93
CA PRO A 212 -8.75 -21.61 3.77
C PRO A 212 -8.95 -22.93 3.03
N LYS A 213 -9.14 -24.03 3.77
CA LYS A 213 -9.32 -25.38 3.20
C LYS A 213 -10.61 -25.56 2.38
N ASN A 214 -11.61 -24.70 2.58
CA ASN A 214 -12.88 -24.75 1.85
C ASN A 214 -12.92 -23.77 0.67
N VAL A 215 -12.00 -22.82 0.58
CA VAL A 215 -11.98 -21.81 -0.49
C VAL A 215 -11.95 -22.43 -1.89
N PRO A 216 -11.10 -23.43 -2.21
CA PRO A 216 -11.11 -24.06 -3.53
C PRO A 216 -12.47 -24.67 -3.90
N LYS A 217 -13.09 -25.40 -2.96
CA LYS A 217 -14.42 -26.03 -3.17
C LYS A 217 -15.52 -24.97 -3.34
N ALA A 218 -15.45 -23.88 -2.58
CA ALA A 218 -16.38 -22.76 -2.68
C ALA A 218 -16.30 -22.09 -4.06
N ILE A 219 -15.09 -21.82 -4.57
CA ILE A 219 -14.88 -21.23 -5.90
C ILE A 219 -15.35 -22.21 -7.00
N ALA A 220 -14.99 -23.49 -6.90
CA ALA A 220 -15.46 -24.51 -7.84
C ALA A 220 -16.99 -24.59 -7.89
N HIS A 221 -17.66 -24.44 -6.74
CA HIS A 221 -19.13 -24.39 -6.69
C HIS A 221 -19.70 -23.15 -7.41
N LEU A 222 -19.10 -21.96 -7.24
CA LEU A 222 -19.52 -20.76 -7.98
C LEU A 222 -19.37 -20.92 -9.49
N VAL A 223 -18.24 -21.50 -9.95
CA VAL A 223 -18.02 -21.80 -11.36
C VAL A 223 -19.06 -22.82 -11.87
N GLY A 224 -19.41 -23.81 -11.05
CA GLY A 224 -20.47 -24.77 -11.35
C GLY A 224 -21.84 -24.11 -11.51
N LEU A 225 -22.20 -23.21 -10.60
CA LEU A 225 -23.46 -22.45 -10.67
C LEU A 225 -23.51 -21.55 -11.91
N PHE A 226 -22.42 -20.84 -12.21
CA PHE A 226 -22.30 -20.08 -13.45
C PHE A 226 -22.58 -20.94 -14.68
N ARG A 227 -21.93 -22.09 -14.80
CA ARG A 227 -22.10 -22.98 -15.96
C ARG A 227 -23.53 -23.52 -16.10
N GLN A 228 -24.24 -23.69 -14.98
CA GLN A 228 -25.63 -24.15 -14.96
C GLN A 228 -26.63 -23.04 -15.29
N GLU A 229 -26.34 -21.81 -14.87
CA GLU A 229 -27.29 -20.71 -14.88
C GLU A 229 -26.97 -19.60 -15.88
N ARG A 230 -25.83 -19.67 -16.58
CA ARG A 230 -25.43 -18.66 -17.56
C ARG A 230 -26.48 -18.52 -18.66
N GLU A 231 -26.76 -17.28 -19.01
CA GLU A 231 -27.71 -16.94 -20.06
C GLU A 231 -26.95 -16.49 -21.32
N ASN A 232 -27.26 -17.07 -22.48
CA ASN A 232 -26.60 -16.71 -23.75
C ASN A 232 -25.06 -16.86 -23.68
N GLU A 233 -24.32 -15.83 -24.11
CA GLU A 233 -22.85 -15.74 -24.06
C GLU A 233 -22.34 -14.96 -22.82
N GLU A 234 -23.07 -15.03 -21.72
CA GLU A 234 -22.69 -14.37 -20.47
C GLU A 234 -21.34 -14.88 -19.94
N SER A 235 -20.46 -13.94 -19.59
CA SER A 235 -19.17 -14.21 -18.92
C SER A 235 -19.34 -14.44 -17.42
N PHE A 236 -18.37 -15.09 -16.79
CA PHE A 236 -18.41 -15.34 -15.35
C PHE A 236 -18.56 -14.06 -14.49
N PRO A 237 -17.83 -12.94 -14.76
CA PRO A 237 -18.07 -11.69 -14.03
C PRO A 237 -19.51 -11.16 -14.18
N GLN A 238 -20.07 -11.20 -15.40
CA GLN A 238 -21.45 -10.75 -15.65
C GLN A 238 -22.48 -11.61 -14.90
N TYR A 239 -22.25 -12.93 -14.85
CA TYR A 239 -23.07 -13.82 -14.05
C TYR A 239 -23.04 -13.47 -12.57
N LEU A 240 -21.86 -13.20 -12.00
CA LEU A 240 -21.73 -12.84 -10.59
C LEU A 240 -22.50 -11.55 -10.26
N ASP A 241 -22.44 -10.56 -11.16
CA ASP A 241 -23.19 -9.32 -11.05
C ASP A 241 -24.71 -9.55 -11.12
N ARG A 242 -25.18 -10.36 -12.09
CA ARG A 242 -26.60 -10.70 -12.27
C ARG A 242 -27.16 -11.54 -11.11
N ALA A 243 -26.41 -12.54 -10.65
CA ALA A 243 -26.79 -13.41 -9.55
C ALA A 243 -26.93 -12.62 -8.24
N GLY A 244 -26.05 -11.65 -8.04
CA GLY A 244 -26.06 -10.72 -6.91
C GLY A 244 -25.63 -11.36 -5.59
N LYS A 245 -25.12 -10.50 -4.70
CA LYS A 245 -24.52 -10.90 -3.41
C LYS A 245 -25.39 -11.82 -2.55
N ALA A 246 -26.71 -11.59 -2.48
CA ALA A 246 -27.59 -12.38 -1.63
C ALA A 246 -27.63 -13.86 -2.05
N LYS A 247 -27.77 -14.13 -3.35
CA LYS A 247 -27.79 -15.48 -3.90
C LYS A 247 -26.44 -16.17 -3.75
N LEU A 248 -25.37 -15.47 -4.12
CA LEU A 248 -24.00 -15.98 -4.04
C LEU A 248 -23.62 -16.31 -2.59
N LYS A 249 -23.93 -15.42 -1.63
CA LYS A 249 -23.73 -15.68 -0.21
C LYS A 249 -24.47 -16.95 0.23
N GLN A 250 -25.75 -17.09 -0.13
CA GLN A 250 -26.55 -18.27 0.23
C GLN A 250 -25.94 -19.57 -0.29
N ALA A 251 -25.43 -19.57 -1.53
CA ALA A 251 -24.75 -20.72 -2.13
C ALA A 251 -23.42 -21.08 -1.43
N LEU A 252 -22.78 -20.10 -0.79
CA LEU A 252 -21.48 -20.26 -0.14
C LEU A 252 -21.57 -20.59 1.35
N ILE A 253 -22.71 -20.36 2.01
CA ILE A 253 -22.92 -20.68 3.45
C ILE A 253 -22.42 -22.08 3.84
N PRO A 254 -22.71 -23.16 3.08
CA PRO A 254 -22.26 -24.51 3.45
C PRO A 254 -20.74 -24.65 3.60
N TYR A 255 -19.96 -23.82 2.89
CA TYR A 255 -18.49 -23.84 2.93
C TYR A 255 -17.91 -23.00 4.07
N SER A 256 -18.72 -22.15 4.71
CA SER A 256 -18.30 -21.25 5.80
C SER A 256 -18.35 -21.89 7.20
N ILE A 257 -19.00 -23.04 7.31
CA ILE A 257 -19.26 -23.72 8.58
C ILE A 257 -18.14 -24.75 8.81
N ILE A 258 -17.55 -24.71 10.00
CA ILE A 258 -16.57 -25.67 10.50
C ILE A 258 -17.00 -26.16 11.88
N GLY A 259 -16.51 -27.34 12.29
CA GLY A 259 -16.72 -27.89 13.62
C GLY A 259 -15.85 -27.20 14.68
N ASN A 260 -15.90 -27.74 15.90
CA ASN A 260 -14.93 -27.37 16.92
C ASN A 260 -13.57 -28.04 16.62
N PHE A 261 -12.52 -27.63 17.34
CA PHE A 261 -11.16 -28.14 17.17
C PHE A 261 -11.09 -29.67 17.23
N ASP A 262 -11.80 -30.29 18.17
CA ASP A 262 -11.79 -31.75 18.34
C ASP A 262 -12.40 -32.52 17.15
N ASP A 263 -13.33 -31.90 16.41
CA ASP A 263 -14.06 -32.54 15.31
C ASP A 263 -13.38 -32.33 13.95
N THR A 264 -12.86 -31.13 13.71
CA THR A 264 -12.25 -30.71 12.43
C THR A 264 -10.96 -29.92 12.67
N PRO A 265 -9.91 -30.56 13.24
CA PRO A 265 -8.67 -29.87 13.60
C PRO A 265 -7.98 -29.22 12.39
N GLU A 266 -8.12 -29.78 11.19
CA GLU A 266 -7.52 -29.27 9.95
C GLU A 266 -7.94 -27.84 9.58
N HIS A 267 -9.07 -27.36 10.09
CA HIS A 267 -9.55 -25.98 9.89
C HIS A 267 -8.90 -24.96 10.81
N PHE A 268 -8.12 -25.42 11.79
CA PHE A 268 -7.36 -24.58 12.72
C PHE A 268 -5.88 -24.47 12.32
N TYR A 269 -5.53 -24.98 11.14
CA TYR A 269 -4.22 -24.85 10.52
C TYR A 269 -4.42 -24.19 9.15
N ASP A 270 -3.56 -23.25 8.80
CA ASP A 270 -3.58 -22.68 7.45
C ASP A 270 -3.02 -23.67 6.40
N TRP A 271 -2.99 -23.27 5.14
CA TRP A 271 -2.23 -23.98 4.11
C TRP A 271 -0.75 -24.00 4.46
N GLU A 272 -0.15 -25.20 4.38
CA GLU A 272 1.28 -25.46 4.61
C GLU A 272 1.80 -25.11 6.03
N ALA A 273 0.92 -24.75 6.96
CA ALA A 273 1.29 -24.50 8.36
C ALA A 273 1.53 -25.80 9.15
N GLU A 274 2.60 -25.83 9.93
CA GLU A 274 2.95 -26.96 10.81
C GLU A 274 2.40 -26.83 12.24
N SER A 275 1.94 -25.63 12.61
CA SER A 275 1.41 -25.32 13.94
C SER A 275 -0.03 -24.82 13.88
N GLU A 276 -0.74 -24.94 15.00
CA GLU A 276 -2.08 -24.36 15.15
C GLU A 276 -2.02 -22.85 14.90
N PHE A 277 -3.06 -22.35 14.24
CA PHE A 277 -3.21 -20.94 13.92
C PHE A 277 -3.18 -20.06 15.18
N SER A 278 -2.31 -19.07 15.14
CA SER A 278 -2.08 -18.11 16.21
C SER A 278 -1.88 -16.73 15.64
N LEU A 279 -2.24 -15.71 16.42
CA LEU A 279 -1.94 -14.30 16.12
C LEU A 279 -0.83 -13.75 17.02
N VAL A 280 -0.21 -14.59 17.86
CA VAL A 280 0.84 -14.17 18.80
C VAL A 280 2.11 -13.75 18.07
N ASP A 281 2.39 -14.35 16.92
CA ASP A 281 3.62 -14.13 16.14
C ASP A 281 3.46 -13.04 15.06
N LEU A 282 2.38 -12.24 15.12
CA LEU A 282 2.24 -11.05 14.27
C LEU A 282 3.40 -10.09 14.56
N GLY A 283 4.20 -9.84 13.52
CA GLY A 283 5.36 -8.98 13.53
C GLY A 283 5.20 -7.75 12.63
N PRO A 284 6.27 -6.98 12.43
CA PRO A 284 6.23 -5.82 11.54
C PRO A 284 5.96 -6.24 10.08
N GLY A 285 5.28 -5.37 9.33
CA GLY A 285 4.99 -5.62 7.92
C GLY A 285 6.20 -5.42 7.02
N GLU A 286 6.25 -6.14 5.90
CA GLU A 286 7.30 -5.98 4.87
C GLU A 286 6.98 -4.83 3.86
N CYS A 287 5.92 -4.06 4.08
CA CYS A 287 5.46 -3.07 3.11
C CYS A 287 6.39 -1.87 3.02
N ALA A 288 7.29 -1.88 2.03
CA ALA A 288 8.13 -0.71 1.69
C ALA A 288 7.31 0.46 1.12
N GLY A 289 6.23 0.17 0.38
CA GLY A 289 5.36 1.17 -0.27
C GLY A 289 4.31 1.79 0.64
N GLY A 290 4.43 1.63 1.96
CA GLY A 290 3.63 2.36 2.93
C GLY A 290 4.48 3.18 3.89
N ALA A 291 5.81 3.03 3.91
CA ALA A 291 6.63 3.72 4.90
C ALA A 291 6.57 5.24 4.72
N VAL A 292 6.68 5.72 3.47
CA VAL A 292 6.61 7.15 3.15
C VAL A 292 5.21 7.69 3.44
N GLU A 293 4.17 6.96 3.07
CA GLU A 293 2.78 7.31 3.37
C GLU A 293 2.51 7.32 4.88
N MET A 294 2.99 6.33 5.63
CA MET A 294 2.88 6.26 7.10
C MET A 294 3.62 7.40 7.79
N ILE A 295 4.81 7.77 7.30
CA ILE A 295 5.54 8.94 7.79
C ILE A 295 4.72 10.21 7.50
N THR A 296 4.27 10.38 6.26
CA THR A 296 3.52 11.56 5.83
C THR A 296 2.20 11.72 6.59
N ASP A 297 1.44 10.63 6.72
CA ASP A 297 0.16 10.58 7.44
C ASP A 297 0.38 10.80 8.95
N GLY A 298 1.44 10.25 9.53
CA GLY A 298 1.78 10.44 10.94
C GLY A 298 2.21 11.87 11.26
N ILE A 299 2.94 12.54 10.36
CA ILE A 299 3.26 13.96 10.48
C ILE A 299 2.00 14.82 10.33
N LEU A 300 1.11 14.47 9.38
CA LEU A 300 -0.18 15.13 9.23
C LEU A 300 -1.06 15.00 10.47
N GLU A 301 -1.12 13.80 11.08
CA GLU A 301 -1.82 13.57 12.35
C GLU A 301 -1.24 14.45 13.47
N ALA A 302 0.09 14.53 13.56
CA ALA A 302 0.78 15.37 14.53
C ALA A 302 0.39 16.85 14.41
N ASP A 303 0.32 17.36 13.18
CA ASP A 303 -0.10 18.72 12.87
C ASP A 303 -1.56 19.00 13.22
N GLN A 304 -2.45 18.05 12.93
CA GLN A 304 -3.87 18.15 13.28
C GLN A 304 -4.09 18.18 14.79
N GLU A 305 -3.42 17.30 15.53
CA GLU A 305 -3.52 17.26 16.99
C GLU A 305 -2.96 18.55 17.62
N LEU A 306 -1.88 19.10 17.06
CA LEU A 306 -1.29 20.35 17.51
C LEU A 306 -2.23 21.55 17.27
N TYR A 307 -2.81 21.66 16.08
CA TYR A 307 -3.79 22.69 15.74
C TYR A 307 -5.02 22.64 16.66
N GLN A 308 -5.50 21.43 16.97
CA GLN A 308 -6.59 21.25 17.93
C GLN A 308 -6.20 21.74 19.34
N ALA A 309 -4.96 21.49 19.78
CA ALA A 309 -4.46 22.00 21.06
C ALA A 309 -4.48 23.54 21.11
N GLU A 310 -4.05 24.21 20.03
CA GLU A 310 -4.08 25.68 19.89
C GLU A 310 -5.50 26.24 19.89
N THR A 311 -6.46 25.53 19.31
CA THR A 311 -7.87 25.95 19.33
C THR A 311 -8.47 25.79 20.73
N LEU A 312 -8.16 24.68 21.41
CA LEU A 312 -8.71 24.34 22.72
C LEU A 312 -8.21 25.28 23.82
N ILE A 313 -6.97 25.77 23.73
CA ILE A 313 -6.44 26.70 24.73
C ILE A 313 -7.16 28.04 24.69
N GLN A 314 -7.54 28.53 23.50
CA GLN A 314 -8.36 29.75 23.34
C GLN A 314 -9.74 29.59 23.97
N SER A 315 -10.28 28.38 23.96
CA SER A 315 -11.54 28.02 24.62
C SER A 315 -11.39 27.69 26.11
N GLN A 316 -10.21 27.95 26.70
CA GLN A 316 -9.87 27.66 28.11
C GLN A 316 -10.03 26.18 28.51
N GLN A 317 -9.95 25.25 27.54
CA GLN A 317 -10.04 23.81 27.77
C GLN A 317 -8.65 23.20 28.00
N TYR A 318 -8.02 23.56 29.11
CA TYR A 318 -6.61 23.24 29.39
C TYR A 318 -6.33 21.73 29.50
N GLY A 319 -7.24 20.94 30.07
CA GLY A 319 -7.09 19.48 30.17
C GLY A 319 -7.05 18.79 28.80
N MET A 320 -7.93 19.21 27.89
CA MET A 320 -7.96 18.71 26.51
C MET A 320 -6.76 19.20 25.73
N THR A 321 -6.34 20.45 25.95
CA THR A 321 -5.13 21.03 25.35
C THR A 321 -3.89 20.20 25.65
N VAL A 322 -3.67 19.84 26.93
CA VAL A 322 -2.53 19.01 27.35
C VAL A 322 -2.56 17.64 26.67
N ASN A 323 -3.75 17.03 26.55
CA ASN A 323 -3.89 15.74 25.89
C ASN A 323 -3.58 15.82 24.38
N LYS A 324 -4.04 16.87 23.71
CA LYS A 324 -3.77 17.10 22.29
C LYS A 324 -2.30 17.41 22.00
N ALA A 325 -1.65 18.22 22.83
CA ALA A 325 -0.21 18.44 22.73
C ALA A 325 0.59 17.14 22.94
N TYR A 326 0.17 16.27 23.86
CA TYR A 326 0.77 14.94 24.06
C TYR A 326 0.60 14.04 22.83
N ARG A 327 -0.60 14.00 22.24
CA ARG A 327 -0.88 13.20 21.04
C ARG A 327 -0.11 13.69 19.81
N ALA A 328 0.05 15.00 19.66
CA ALA A 328 0.86 15.58 18.59
C ALA A 328 2.31 15.09 18.62
N VAL A 329 2.97 15.13 19.78
CA VAL A 329 4.35 14.62 19.95
C VAL A 329 4.43 13.12 19.73
N LEU A 330 3.44 12.37 20.22
CA LEU A 330 3.39 10.92 20.02
C LEU A 330 3.27 10.55 18.54
N ALA A 331 2.41 11.23 17.79
CA ALA A 331 2.23 11.00 16.35
C ALA A 331 3.51 11.34 15.57
N GLY A 332 4.15 12.48 15.87
CA GLY A 332 5.42 12.86 15.24
C GLY A 332 6.57 11.89 15.53
N ALA A 333 6.65 11.39 16.77
CA ALA A 333 7.65 10.38 17.14
C ALA A 333 7.41 9.05 16.41
N LYS A 334 6.16 8.57 16.34
CA LYS A 334 5.80 7.35 15.61
C LYS A 334 6.11 7.48 14.12
N ALA A 335 5.78 8.62 13.52
CA ALA A 335 6.07 8.89 12.11
C ALA A 335 7.55 8.68 11.80
N LEU A 336 8.46 9.27 12.58
CA LEU A 336 9.89 9.10 12.34
C LEU A 336 10.40 7.68 12.64
N LEU A 337 9.87 6.99 13.65
CA LEU A 337 10.30 5.62 13.99
C LEU A 337 10.02 4.60 12.88
N VAL A 338 9.11 4.89 11.95
CA VAL A 338 8.89 4.08 10.73
C VAL A 338 10.18 3.94 9.92
N THR A 339 11.03 4.98 9.87
CA THR A 339 12.32 4.95 9.14
C THR A 339 13.31 3.94 9.73
N GLU A 340 13.17 3.62 11.02
CA GLU A 340 13.97 2.62 11.72
C GLU A 340 13.33 1.22 11.66
N GLY A 341 12.20 1.08 10.95
CA GLY A 341 11.41 -0.16 10.89
C GLY A 341 10.74 -0.52 12.23
N ILE A 342 10.51 0.47 13.10
CA ILE A 342 9.96 0.29 14.44
C ILE A 342 8.53 0.82 14.47
N GLU A 343 7.57 -0.05 14.84
CA GLU A 343 6.17 0.33 15.08
C GLU A 343 5.80 0.04 16.54
N PRO A 344 5.93 1.03 17.45
CA PRO A 344 5.71 0.81 18.88
C PRO A 344 4.23 0.52 19.20
N ALA A 345 4.00 -0.52 20.01
CA ALA A 345 2.65 -0.94 20.41
C ALA A 345 2.05 -0.06 21.52
N THR A 346 2.87 0.69 22.25
CA THR A 346 2.45 1.52 23.39
C THR A 346 3.05 2.91 23.37
N ASP A 347 2.40 3.86 24.05
CA ASP A 347 2.89 5.24 24.15
C ASP A 347 4.24 5.29 24.89
N LEU A 348 4.43 4.48 25.94
CA LEU A 348 5.69 4.40 26.67
C LEU A 348 6.83 3.92 25.77
N GLN A 349 6.61 2.81 25.06
CA GLN A 349 7.58 2.27 24.10
C GLN A 349 7.91 3.29 23.01
N THR A 350 6.91 4.07 22.55
CA THR A 350 7.13 5.13 21.56
C THR A 350 8.14 6.15 22.06
N PHE A 351 8.01 6.62 23.31
CA PHE A 351 8.95 7.60 23.86
C PHE A 351 10.35 7.01 24.09
N GLU A 352 10.43 5.77 24.57
CA GLU A 352 11.71 5.08 24.80
C GLU A 352 12.48 4.85 23.50
N GLU A 353 11.80 4.37 22.45
CA GLU A 353 12.41 4.19 21.13
C GLU A 353 12.73 5.54 20.47
N CYS A 354 11.88 6.56 20.63
CA CYS A 354 12.19 7.91 20.12
C CYS A 354 13.48 8.46 20.73
N ASP A 355 13.64 8.34 22.05
CA ASP A 355 14.88 8.75 22.72
C ASP A 355 16.08 7.95 22.25
N ALA A 356 15.98 6.62 22.23
CA ALA A 356 17.08 5.73 21.87
C ALA A 356 17.48 5.78 20.39
N ARG A 357 16.52 5.98 19.48
CA ARG A 357 16.70 5.78 18.04
C ARG A 357 16.70 7.06 17.23
N LEU A 358 16.10 8.13 17.75
CA LEU A 358 16.04 9.42 17.06
C LEU A 358 16.87 10.47 17.79
N ILE A 359 16.87 10.50 19.12
CA ILE A 359 17.60 11.53 19.86
C ILE A 359 19.07 11.12 20.09
N GLN A 360 19.31 9.96 20.71
CA GLN A 360 20.68 9.50 21.03
C GLN A 360 21.54 9.20 19.79
N THR A 361 20.89 8.96 18.65
CA THR A 361 21.56 8.74 17.34
C THR A 361 21.81 10.05 16.59
N GLY A 362 21.29 11.18 17.06
CA GLY A 362 21.50 12.50 16.48
C GLY A 362 20.58 12.87 15.31
N VAL A 363 19.49 12.11 15.07
CA VAL A 363 18.43 12.51 14.12
C VAL A 363 17.73 13.77 14.62
N LEU A 364 17.34 13.75 15.90
CA LEU A 364 16.75 14.85 16.64
C LEU A 364 17.78 15.38 17.68
N PRO A 365 17.81 16.70 17.94
CA PRO A 365 18.63 17.31 18.99
C PRO A 365 18.49 16.66 20.38
N GLU A 366 19.60 16.53 21.11
CA GLU A 366 19.65 15.97 22.49
C GLU A 366 18.71 16.69 23.47
N THR A 367 18.43 17.98 23.23
CA THR A 367 17.50 18.77 24.04
C THR A 367 16.09 18.16 24.05
N PHE A 368 15.72 17.36 23.06
CA PHE A 368 14.41 16.74 23.00
C PHE A 368 14.16 15.67 24.07
N SER A 369 15.20 15.09 24.70
CA SER A 369 14.99 14.16 25.83
C SER A 369 14.27 14.85 27.00
N GLU A 370 14.63 16.11 27.29
CA GLU A 370 13.95 16.93 28.31
C GLU A 370 12.53 17.32 27.86
N HIS A 371 12.35 17.63 26.58
CA HIS A 371 11.03 17.92 26.00
C HIS A 371 10.07 16.73 26.11
N LEU A 372 10.54 15.51 25.85
CA LEU A 372 9.75 14.28 26.04
C LEU A 372 9.37 14.09 27.51
N ALA A 373 10.27 14.38 28.45
CA ALA A 373 9.96 14.32 29.88
C ALA A 373 8.89 15.35 30.27
N ILE A 374 8.97 16.58 29.72
CA ILE A 374 7.95 17.61 29.92
C ILE A 374 6.61 17.09 29.38
N ILE A 375 6.52 16.63 28.14
CA ILE A 375 5.26 16.18 27.53
C ILE A 375 4.63 15.00 28.25
N ARG A 376 5.43 14.02 28.69
CA ARG A 376 4.93 12.84 29.42
C ARG A 376 4.29 13.19 30.77
N ASN A 377 4.65 14.32 31.36
CA ASN A 377 3.99 14.80 32.56
C ASN A 377 2.64 15.44 32.21
N LEU A 378 1.56 14.65 32.31
CA LEU A 378 0.19 15.12 32.04
C LEU A 378 -0.38 16.05 33.15
N GLY A 379 0.28 16.14 34.31
CA GLY A 379 -0.15 16.99 35.42
C GLY A 379 -1.46 16.55 36.07
N ASP A 380 -2.11 17.50 36.75
CA ASP A 380 -3.38 17.32 37.45
C ASP A 380 -4.58 17.29 36.49
N LYS A 381 -5.73 16.81 36.98
CA LYS A 381 -6.99 16.76 36.19
C LYS A 381 -7.47 18.13 35.69
N ASN A 382 -7.10 19.21 36.38
CA ASN A 382 -7.44 20.59 36.03
C ASN A 382 -6.14 21.39 35.89
N PRO A 383 -5.41 21.24 34.77
CA PRO A 383 -4.16 21.95 34.58
C PRO A 383 -4.40 23.46 34.44
N THR A 384 -3.38 24.23 34.82
CA THR A 384 -3.38 25.69 34.65
C THR A 384 -3.13 26.07 33.19
N GLU A 385 -3.53 27.27 32.81
CA GLU A 385 -3.24 27.87 31.50
C GLU A 385 -1.75 27.83 31.18
N ALA A 386 -0.90 28.30 32.11
CA ALA A 386 0.56 28.28 31.96
C ALA A 386 1.13 26.87 31.70
N PHE A 387 0.56 25.84 32.34
CA PHE A 387 0.98 24.45 32.12
C PHE A 387 0.57 23.96 30.72
N ALA A 388 -0.64 24.30 30.26
CA ALA A 388 -1.10 23.97 28.92
C ALA A 388 -0.29 24.69 27.83
N GLU A 389 0.05 25.97 28.03
CA GLU A 389 0.91 26.75 27.14
C GLU A 389 2.31 26.14 27.02
N GLU A 390 2.87 25.66 28.14
CA GLU A 390 4.15 24.95 28.13
C GLU A 390 4.09 23.68 27.29
N LYS A 391 3.01 22.89 27.40
CA LYS A 391 2.84 21.69 26.56
C LYS A 391 2.75 22.01 25.08
N ILE A 392 1.94 23.01 24.71
CA ILE A 392 1.83 23.44 23.30
C ILE A 392 3.19 23.87 22.78
N ARG A 393 3.94 24.68 23.55
CA ARG A 393 5.26 25.17 23.15
C ARG A 393 6.21 24.02 22.83
N VAL A 394 6.28 23.03 23.72
CA VAL A 394 7.12 21.85 23.51
C VAL A 394 6.65 21.03 22.31
N ALA A 395 5.34 20.80 22.19
CA ALA A 395 4.77 20.04 21.09
C ALA A 395 5.05 20.69 19.74
N LYS A 396 4.95 22.02 19.62
CA LYS A 396 5.28 22.77 18.41
C LYS A 396 6.70 22.52 17.94
N VAL A 397 7.67 22.73 18.82
CA VAL A 397 9.10 22.60 18.47
C VAL A 397 9.43 21.16 18.08
N PHE A 398 8.85 20.18 18.78
CA PHE A 398 9.05 18.77 18.47
C PHE A 398 8.43 18.37 17.12
N VAL A 399 7.16 18.72 16.88
CA VAL A 399 6.47 18.39 15.63
C VAL A 399 7.13 19.07 14.43
N GLU A 400 7.57 20.32 14.57
CA GLU A 400 8.33 21.02 13.53
C GLU A 400 9.64 20.30 13.20
N ALA A 401 10.37 19.83 14.23
CA ALA A 401 11.58 19.04 14.03
C ALA A 401 11.30 17.69 13.36
N CYS A 402 10.22 17.01 13.73
CA CYS A 402 9.78 15.79 13.07
C CYS A 402 9.41 16.02 11.60
N ARG A 403 8.68 17.10 11.31
CA ARG A 403 8.33 17.49 9.94
C ARG A 403 9.60 17.77 9.13
N ALA A 404 10.51 18.60 9.64
CA ALA A 404 11.77 18.92 8.98
C ALA A 404 12.63 17.67 8.71
N ALA A 405 12.69 16.75 9.68
CA ALA A 405 13.36 15.46 9.50
C ALA A 405 12.70 14.62 8.39
N SER A 406 11.36 14.64 8.31
CA SER A 406 10.60 13.90 7.30
C SER A 406 10.71 14.47 5.88
N GLU A 407 10.82 15.79 5.74
CA GLU A 407 10.96 16.47 4.44
C GLU A 407 12.35 16.22 3.79
N GLY A 408 13.34 15.83 4.60
CA GLY A 408 14.68 15.44 4.13
C GLY A 408 14.78 13.98 3.64
N ILE A 409 13.70 13.20 3.72
CA ILE A 409 13.69 11.78 3.35
C ILE A 409 13.61 11.63 1.82
N GLY A 410 14.72 11.23 1.19
CA GLY A 410 14.75 10.78 -0.21
C GLY A 410 14.29 9.32 -0.39
N GLU A 411 14.43 8.76 -1.60
CA GLU A 411 14.06 7.35 -1.93
C GLU A 411 14.75 6.30 -1.03
N ASP A 412 15.83 6.68 -0.34
CA ASP A 412 16.66 5.81 0.48
C ASP A 412 16.17 5.65 1.94
N LEU A 413 15.07 6.31 2.33
CA LEU A 413 14.50 6.34 3.70
C LEU A 413 15.46 6.83 4.81
N LYS A 414 16.58 7.47 4.45
CA LYS A 414 17.57 7.98 5.41
C LYS A 414 17.21 9.37 5.89
N LEU A 415 17.11 9.52 7.20
CA LEU A 415 16.91 10.81 7.86
C LEU A 415 18.19 11.65 7.77
N THR A 416 18.04 12.92 7.39
CA THR A 416 19.09 13.93 7.53
C THR A 416 19.07 14.53 8.93
N ASN A 417 20.25 14.66 9.57
CA ASN A 417 20.38 15.30 10.88
C ASN A 417 19.81 16.72 10.85
N VAL A 418 18.86 16.99 11.75
CA VAL A 418 18.25 18.32 11.87
C VAL A 418 19.16 19.20 12.74
N ALA A 419 19.46 20.41 12.28
CA ALA A 419 20.18 21.39 13.10
C ALA A 419 19.31 21.84 14.29
N ASP A 420 19.92 22.00 15.47
CA ASP A 420 19.26 22.46 16.69
C ASP A 420 18.51 23.79 16.43
N PRO A 421 17.16 23.83 16.56
CA PRO A 421 16.38 25.07 16.37
C PRO A 421 16.73 26.17 17.37
N GLY A 422 17.53 25.88 18.39
CA GLY A 422 18.15 26.85 19.27
C GLY A 422 17.48 26.94 20.65
N GLN A 423 18.35 27.08 21.66
CA GLN A 423 18.00 27.48 23.02
C GLN A 423 17.17 28.77 23.05
N VAL A 424 16.22 28.80 24.00
CA VAL A 424 15.56 29.98 24.61
C VAL A 424 16.18 31.31 24.17
N ALA A 425 15.64 31.91 23.09
CA ALA A 425 15.96 33.26 22.68
C ALA A 425 14.70 34.13 22.71
N ALA A 426 14.85 35.26 23.38
CA ALA A 426 13.82 36.22 23.73
C ALA A 426 13.08 36.81 22.51
N ALA A 427 11.81 37.12 22.76
CA ALA A 427 10.93 38.04 22.04
C ALA A 427 11.37 38.51 20.65
N LEU A 428 10.65 38.07 19.62
CA LEU A 428 10.58 38.81 18.35
C LEU A 428 9.81 40.12 18.57
N PRO A 429 10.21 41.22 17.91
CA PRO A 429 9.66 42.54 18.16
C PRO A 429 8.21 42.60 17.67
N ALA A 430 7.38 43.33 18.42
CA ALA A 430 6.08 43.77 17.96
C ALA A 430 6.27 44.56 16.65
N SER A 431 5.77 44.03 15.54
CA SER A 431 5.64 44.77 14.30
C SER A 431 4.27 45.44 14.22
N ASP A 432 4.31 46.70 13.82
CA ASP A 432 3.22 47.66 13.75
C ASP A 432 1.98 47.18 13.00
N VAL A 433 0.85 47.72 13.45
CA VAL A 433 -0.49 47.61 12.87
C VAL A 433 -0.49 48.06 11.39
N GLY A 434 -0.67 47.11 10.47
CA GLY A 434 -0.99 47.37 9.07
C GLY A 434 -1.31 46.09 8.30
N ASP A 435 -2.60 45.85 8.01
CA ASP A 435 -3.19 44.79 7.16
C ASP A 435 -2.35 43.49 7.02
N ASP A 436 -2.38 42.65 8.05
CA ASP A 436 -1.70 41.34 8.08
C ASP A 436 -2.39 40.33 7.14
N ILE A 437 -1.80 40.10 5.97
CA ILE A 437 -2.15 38.98 5.08
C ILE A 437 -1.21 37.80 5.40
N PRO A 438 -1.71 36.63 5.83
CA PRO A 438 -0.91 35.43 6.05
C PRO A 438 0.00 35.10 4.86
N VAL A 439 1.25 34.70 5.13
CA VAL A 439 2.25 34.39 4.10
C VAL A 439 2.54 32.89 4.05
N LEU A 440 2.56 32.32 2.84
CA LEU A 440 2.99 30.96 2.53
C LEU A 440 4.21 31.02 1.60
N ASP A 441 5.39 30.66 2.12
CA ASP A 441 6.63 30.67 1.35
C ASP A 441 6.87 29.32 0.67
N LEU A 442 6.87 29.31 -0.67
CA LEU A 442 7.06 28.11 -1.48
C LEU A 442 8.26 28.25 -2.43
N ARG A 443 9.21 29.12 -2.09
CA ARG A 443 10.51 29.18 -2.78
C ARG A 443 11.24 27.84 -2.66
N GLY A 444 11.81 27.35 -3.75
CA GLY A 444 12.40 26.02 -3.90
C GLY A 444 11.41 24.89 -4.19
N VAL A 445 10.09 25.12 -4.10
CA VAL A 445 9.06 24.08 -4.27
C VAL A 445 8.64 23.94 -5.72
N GLN A 446 8.94 22.78 -6.32
CA GLN A 446 8.66 22.48 -7.73
C GLN A 446 7.16 22.29 -8.02
N CYS A 447 6.74 22.52 -9.27
CA CYS A 447 5.40 22.14 -9.74
C CYS A 447 5.27 20.60 -9.82
N PRO A 448 4.10 20.02 -9.51
CA PRO A 448 2.83 20.66 -9.13
C PRO A 448 2.67 20.89 -7.62
N ILE A 449 3.69 20.60 -6.80
CA ILE A 449 3.58 20.60 -5.33
C ILE A 449 3.31 22.00 -4.78
N ASN A 450 3.88 23.05 -5.38
CA ASN A 450 3.59 24.44 -5.00
C ASN A 450 2.09 24.81 -5.12
N TYR A 451 1.44 24.34 -6.18
CA TYR A 451 0.01 24.50 -6.38
C TYR A 451 -0.79 23.74 -5.32
N VAL A 452 -0.45 22.47 -5.08
CA VAL A 452 -1.15 21.62 -4.10
C VAL A 452 -1.05 22.23 -2.70
N LYS A 453 0.15 22.65 -2.27
CA LYS A 453 0.35 23.30 -0.97
C LYS A 453 -0.43 24.61 -0.85
N THR A 454 -0.48 25.40 -1.92
CA THR A 454 -1.27 26.66 -1.94
C THR A 454 -2.77 26.38 -1.84
N LYS A 455 -3.27 25.39 -2.58
CA LYS A 455 -4.68 24.99 -2.55
C LYS A 455 -5.09 24.47 -1.18
N LEU A 456 -4.32 23.55 -0.60
CA LEU A 456 -4.59 23.02 0.74
C LEU A 456 -4.62 24.16 1.77
N ARG A 457 -3.73 25.15 1.66
CA ARG A 457 -3.75 26.31 2.56
C ARG A 457 -5.02 27.15 2.41
N LEU A 458 -5.49 27.39 1.18
CA LEU A 458 -6.72 28.12 0.90
C LEU A 458 -7.98 27.36 1.34
N GLU A 459 -8.01 26.04 1.22
CA GLU A 459 -9.12 25.19 1.71
C GLU A 459 -9.25 25.23 3.25
N MET A 460 -8.17 25.56 3.95
CA MET A 460 -8.14 25.75 5.40
C MET A 460 -8.43 27.20 5.84
N MET A 461 -8.77 28.10 4.91
CA MET A 461 -9.08 29.50 5.17
C MET A 461 -10.57 29.77 4.94
N ASP A 462 -11.11 30.80 5.60
CA ASP A 462 -12.50 31.21 5.38
C ASP A 462 -12.64 31.92 4.01
N SER A 463 -13.85 31.88 3.44
CA SER A 463 -14.16 32.54 2.17
C SER A 463 -13.94 34.06 2.29
N GLY A 464 -13.24 34.65 1.31
CA GLY A 464 -12.88 36.07 1.32
C GLY A 464 -11.60 36.42 2.10
N GLU A 465 -10.96 35.46 2.78
CA GLU A 465 -9.63 35.67 3.37
C GLU A 465 -8.54 35.70 2.31
N ARG A 466 -7.47 36.44 2.58
CA ARG A 466 -6.36 36.66 1.65
C ARG A 466 -5.11 35.91 2.08
N LEU A 467 -4.40 35.33 1.12
CA LEU A 467 -3.14 34.63 1.31
C LEU A 467 -2.08 35.22 0.37
N ALA A 468 -0.91 35.55 0.92
CA ALA A 468 0.27 35.90 0.13
C ALA A 468 1.16 34.66 -0.05
N VAL A 469 1.49 34.30 -1.29
CA VAL A 469 2.28 33.13 -1.64
C VAL A 469 3.57 33.56 -2.33
N PHE A 470 4.72 33.12 -1.84
CA PHE A 470 6.00 33.38 -2.50
C PHE A 470 6.38 32.21 -3.41
N LEU A 471 6.64 32.50 -4.68
CA LEU A 471 6.92 31.50 -5.72
C LEU A 471 8.19 31.88 -6.49
N ASP A 472 9.00 30.90 -6.86
CA ASP A 472 10.16 31.12 -7.73
C ASP A 472 9.73 31.57 -9.14
N ASP A 473 10.64 32.26 -9.82
CA ASP A 473 10.50 32.55 -11.25
C ASP A 473 10.46 31.24 -12.09
N GLY A 474 9.78 31.28 -13.24
CA GLY A 474 9.63 30.13 -14.13
C GLY A 474 8.28 29.42 -14.05
N GLU A 475 8.27 28.08 -13.97
CA GLU A 475 7.03 27.28 -13.99
C GLU A 475 6.07 27.56 -12.82
N PRO A 476 6.53 27.74 -11.56
CA PRO A 476 5.65 28.01 -10.42
C PRO A 476 4.74 29.22 -10.62
N ILE A 477 5.34 30.38 -10.93
CA ILE A 477 4.59 31.61 -11.09
C ILE A 477 3.73 31.65 -12.38
N ARG A 478 4.04 30.81 -13.37
CA ARG A 478 3.23 30.67 -14.60
C ARG A 478 1.98 29.82 -14.38
N ASN A 479 2.10 28.74 -13.63
CA ASN A 479 1.07 27.71 -13.53
C ASN A 479 0.15 27.91 -12.33
N VAL A 480 0.68 28.29 -11.17
CA VAL A 480 -0.09 28.40 -9.92
C VAL A 480 -1.23 29.43 -10.02
N PRO A 481 -1.03 30.66 -10.52
CA PRO A 481 -2.13 31.63 -10.63
C PRO A 481 -3.23 31.19 -11.59
N ALA A 482 -2.88 30.50 -12.68
CA ALA A 482 -3.85 30.03 -13.67
C ALA A 482 -4.70 28.88 -13.09
N SER A 483 -4.08 27.94 -12.40
CA SER A 483 -4.76 26.82 -11.75
C SER A 483 -5.69 27.31 -10.62
N LEU A 484 -5.25 28.28 -9.80
CA LEU A 484 -6.09 28.83 -8.74
C LEU A 484 -7.32 29.57 -9.27
N LYS A 485 -7.19 30.29 -10.39
CA LYS A 485 -8.34 30.91 -11.08
C LYS A 485 -9.32 29.86 -11.62
N ASN A 486 -8.81 28.74 -12.14
CA ASN A 486 -9.66 27.64 -12.62
C ASN A 486 -10.43 26.97 -11.47
N ASP A 487 -9.84 26.92 -10.27
CA ASP A 487 -10.48 26.40 -9.06
C ASP A 487 -11.41 27.43 -8.38
N GLY A 488 -11.58 28.62 -8.97
CA GLY A 488 -12.56 29.62 -8.56
C GLY A 488 -12.04 30.70 -7.62
N HIS A 489 -10.77 30.66 -7.22
CA HIS A 489 -10.15 31.67 -6.36
C HIS A 489 -9.81 32.95 -7.12
N THR A 490 -9.78 34.08 -6.41
CA THR A 490 -9.48 35.39 -7.01
C THR A 490 -8.02 35.78 -6.78
N VAL A 491 -7.21 35.81 -7.83
CA VAL A 491 -5.83 36.34 -7.74
C VAL A 491 -5.87 37.88 -7.76
N LEU A 492 -5.49 38.50 -6.65
CA LEU A 492 -5.54 39.94 -6.43
C LEU A 492 -4.30 40.67 -6.96
N SER A 493 -3.11 40.14 -6.74
CA SER A 493 -1.87 40.72 -7.26
C SER A 493 -0.78 39.68 -7.53
N GLN A 494 0.14 40.04 -8.42
CA GLN A 494 1.33 39.27 -8.75
C GLN A 494 2.49 40.25 -8.92
N GLU A 495 3.35 40.33 -7.91
CA GLU A 495 4.42 41.33 -7.82
C GLU A 495 5.79 40.64 -7.81
N PRO A 496 6.72 41.03 -8.70
CA PRO A 496 8.09 40.56 -8.62
C PRO A 496 8.81 41.17 -7.41
N ILE A 497 9.54 40.35 -6.65
CA ILE A 497 10.41 40.76 -5.55
C ILE A 497 11.77 40.06 -5.76
N ASP A 498 12.75 40.81 -6.25
CA ASP A 498 14.10 40.33 -6.56
C ASP A 498 14.12 39.07 -7.45
N GLU A 499 14.46 37.89 -6.90
CA GLU A 499 14.57 36.61 -7.63
C GLU A 499 13.30 35.73 -7.53
N TYR A 500 12.21 36.22 -6.94
CA TYR A 500 10.95 35.48 -6.76
C TYR A 500 9.73 36.39 -6.91
N PHE A 501 8.53 35.84 -6.77
CA PHE A 501 7.26 36.55 -6.93
C PHE A 501 6.38 36.41 -5.70
N LYS A 502 5.70 37.49 -5.33
CA LYS A 502 4.61 37.50 -4.37
C LYS A 502 3.27 37.47 -5.11
N LEU A 503 2.51 36.41 -4.90
CA LEU A 503 1.16 36.22 -5.41
C LEU A 503 0.17 36.43 -4.26
N VAL A 504 -0.77 37.37 -4.37
CA VAL A 504 -1.85 37.53 -3.38
C VAL A 504 -3.13 36.94 -3.94
N VAL A 505 -3.74 36.01 -3.21
CA VAL A 505 -4.95 35.28 -3.61
C VAL A 505 -6.01 35.42 -2.54
N GLU A 506 -7.23 35.68 -2.94
CA GLU A 506 -8.42 35.69 -2.09
C GLU A 506 -9.18 34.38 -2.27
N ASN A 507 -9.51 33.74 -1.14
CA ASN A 507 -10.23 32.48 -1.12
C ASN A 507 -11.67 32.68 -1.63
N ALA A 508 -12.18 31.67 -2.36
CA ALA A 508 -13.44 31.75 -3.10
C ALA A 508 -14.68 31.70 -2.21
#